data_AF-A0A2H0TX22-F1
#
_entry.id   AF-A0A2H0TX22-F1
#
_cell.length_a   1.000
_cell.length_b   1.000
_cell.length_c   1.000
_cell.angle_alpha   90.00
_cell.angle_beta   90.00
_cell.angle_gamma   90.00
#
_symmetry.space_group_name_H-M   'P 1'
#
loop_
_entity.id
_entity.type
_entity.pdbx_description
1 polymer ?
#
loop_
_entity_poly.entity_id
_entity_poly.type
_entity_poly.pdbx_seq_one_letter_code
_entity_poly.pdbx_strand_id
1 'polypeptide(L)'
;MGFFDYVFGTHATYSADMKSVSREHIRLLVSQSRVRTLDSEEEYVVEDALDGARQDGKISLRKIDMILRSLVSKQIISVNDKKGVLTQFEHYFESK
;
A
#
# COMPACT_ATOMS: atom_id res chain seq x y z
N MET A 1 14.33 13.05 -11.54
CA MET A 1 14.29 13.59 -10.16
C MET A 1 13.82 12.47 -9.26
N GLY A 2 14.77 11.68 -8.73
CA GLY A 2 14.47 10.48 -7.95
C GLY A 2 14.45 10.81 -6.46
N PHE A 3 13.27 10.71 -5.85
CA PHE A 3 13.08 10.82 -4.40
C PHE A 3 13.12 9.45 -3.72
N PHE A 4 14.05 8.58 -4.13
CA PHE A 4 14.11 7.18 -3.70
C PHE A 4 15.14 6.88 -2.59
N ASP A 5 15.68 7.91 -1.92
CA ASP A 5 16.77 7.78 -0.95
C ASP A 5 16.34 7.80 0.54
N TYR A 6 15.04 7.80 0.87
CA TYR A 6 14.56 7.75 2.27
C TYR A 6 13.93 6.39 2.65
N VAL A 7 14.62 5.35 2.21
CA VAL A 7 14.34 3.94 2.42
C VAL A 7 14.69 3.56 3.87
N PHE A 8 13.66 3.64 4.72
CA PHE A 8 13.39 2.69 5.82
C PHE A 8 14.27 2.69 7.07
N GLY A 9 14.49 3.86 7.66
CA GLY A 9 14.89 3.99 9.06
C GLY A 9 14.39 5.32 9.60
N THR A 10 13.47 5.31 10.56
CA THR A 10 12.91 6.48 11.26
C THR A 10 12.23 7.55 10.38
N HIS A 11 10.90 7.59 10.39
CA HIS A 11 10.11 8.76 9.93
C HIS A 11 10.10 9.05 8.41
N ALA A 12 9.66 8.10 7.58
CA ALA A 12 9.16 8.43 6.25
C ALA A 12 7.84 9.22 6.39
N THR A 13 7.89 10.54 6.17
CA THR A 13 6.73 11.44 6.21
C THR A 13 5.89 11.25 4.95
N TYR A 14 5.22 10.09 4.82
CA TYR A 14 4.26 9.87 3.74
C TYR A 14 3.17 10.94 3.79
N SER A 15 2.75 11.44 2.62
CA SER A 15 1.72 12.47 2.59
C SER A 15 0.44 11.97 3.26
N ALA A 16 -0.12 12.84 4.12
CA ALA A 16 -1.44 12.66 4.72
C ALA A 16 -2.57 13.02 3.75
N ASP A 17 -2.24 13.41 2.51
CA ASP A 17 -3.21 13.72 1.46
C ASP A 17 -4.16 12.54 1.25
N MET A 18 -5.44 12.82 1.51
CA MET A 18 -6.54 11.88 1.32
C MET A 18 -6.88 11.84 -0.16
N LYS A 19 -6.33 10.85 -0.87
CA LYS A 19 -6.59 10.65 -2.29
C LYS A 19 -7.69 9.60 -2.49
N SER A 20 -8.54 9.81 -3.50
CA SER A 20 -9.63 8.90 -3.82
C SER A 20 -9.10 7.64 -4.51
N VAL A 21 -9.41 6.49 -3.93
CA VAL A 21 -9.06 5.17 -4.49
C VAL A 21 -10.28 4.28 -4.41
N SER A 22 -10.77 3.82 -5.56
CA SER A 22 -11.86 2.84 -5.59
C SER A 22 -11.34 1.45 -5.22
N ARG A 23 -12.24 0.59 -4.75
CA ARG A 23 -11.91 -0.80 -4.41
C ARG A 23 -11.31 -1.55 -5.59
N GLU A 24 -11.83 -1.30 -6.79
CA GLU A 24 -11.30 -1.87 -8.03
C GLU A 24 -9.83 -1.48 -8.27
N HIS A 25 -9.47 -0.22 -8.02
CA HIS A 25 -8.09 0.23 -8.13
C HIS A 25 -7.21 -0.41 -7.04
N ILE A 26 -7.71 -0.55 -5.80
CA ILE A 26 -6.98 -1.26 -4.75
C ILE A 26 -6.66 -2.67 -5.22
N ARG A 27 -7.68 -3.40 -5.68
CA ARG A 27 -7.53 -4.77 -6.19
C ARG A 27 -6.53 -4.85 -7.34
N LEU A 28 -6.56 -3.91 -8.29
CA LEU A 28 -5.58 -3.86 -9.38
C LEU A 28 -4.15 -3.59 -8.90
N LEU A 29 -3.97 -2.75 -7.88
CA LEU A 29 -2.67 -2.37 -7.32
C LEU A 29 -2.04 -3.47 -6.47
N VAL A 30 -2.87 -4.21 -5.73
CA VAL A 30 -2.43 -5.33 -4.86
C VAL A 30 -2.42 -6.67 -5.58
N SER A 31 -2.95 -6.73 -6.82
CA SER A 31 -2.98 -7.96 -7.60
C SER A 31 -1.58 -8.55 -7.77
N GLN A 32 -1.50 -9.88 -7.71
CA GLN A 32 -0.33 -10.68 -8.10
C GLN A 32 0.33 -10.24 -9.42
N SER A 33 -0.46 -9.73 -10.36
CA SER A 33 0.04 -9.22 -11.64
C SER A 33 1.00 -8.03 -11.48
N ARG A 34 0.82 -7.23 -10.42
CA ARG A 34 1.64 -6.05 -10.10
C ARG A 34 2.61 -6.30 -8.95
N VAL A 35 2.24 -7.15 -8.00
CA VAL A 35 3.09 -7.54 -6.88
C VAL A 35 3.27 -9.05 -6.92
N ARG A 36 4.23 -9.52 -7.73
CA ARG A 36 4.49 -10.95 -7.96
C ARG A 36 4.84 -11.75 -6.71
N THR A 37 5.25 -11.07 -5.65
CA THR A 37 5.65 -11.67 -4.38
C THR A 37 4.46 -11.94 -3.47
N LEU A 38 3.29 -11.36 -3.78
CA LEU A 38 2.09 -11.39 -2.96
C LEU A 38 1.25 -12.61 -3.31
N ASP A 39 0.91 -13.44 -2.34
CA ASP A 39 0.11 -14.65 -2.58
C ASP A 39 -1.40 -14.34 -2.68
N SER A 40 -2.21 -15.26 -3.21
CA SER A 40 -3.64 -14.99 -3.42
C SER A 40 -4.40 -14.75 -2.11
N GLU A 41 -3.94 -15.38 -1.02
CA GLU A 41 -4.47 -15.18 0.33
C GLU A 41 -4.04 -13.82 0.90
N GLU A 42 -2.78 -13.43 0.69
CA GLU A 42 -2.26 -12.12 1.07
C GLU A 42 -2.97 -11.00 0.30
N GLU A 43 -3.31 -11.22 -0.97
CA GLU A 43 -4.02 -10.26 -1.83
C GLU A 43 -5.37 -9.91 -1.22
N TYR A 44 -6.11 -10.95 -0.81
CA TYR A 44 -7.41 -10.77 -0.17
C TYR A 44 -7.30 -10.03 1.16
N VAL A 45 -6.32 -10.39 2.00
CA VAL A 45 -6.15 -9.75 3.31
C VAL A 45 -5.72 -8.29 3.18
N VAL A 46 -4.84 -7.99 2.22
CA VAL A 46 -4.41 -6.61 1.95
C VAL A 46 -5.56 -5.81 1.34
N GLU A 47 -6.34 -6.37 0.41
CA GLU A 47 -7.53 -5.72 -0.15
C GLU A 47 -8.52 -5.38 0.95
N ASP A 48 -8.87 -6.35 1.81
CA ASP A 48 -9.82 -6.17 2.91
C ASP A 48 -9.33 -5.13 3.93
N ALA A 49 -8.05 -5.20 4.32
CA ALA A 49 -7.47 -4.24 5.25
C ALA A 49 -7.43 -2.82 4.69
N LEU A 50 -7.18 -2.67 3.38
CA LEU A 50 -7.18 -1.36 2.71
C LEU A 50 -8.60 -0.83 2.48
N ASP A 51 -9.56 -1.69 2.13
CA ASP A 51 -10.97 -1.30 1.97
C ASP A 51 -11.57 -0.90 3.31
N GLY A 52 -11.29 -1.64 4.38
CA GLY A 52 -11.71 -1.29 5.75
C GLY A 52 -11.05 -0.03 6.30
N ALA A 53 -9.85 0.32 5.83
CA ALA A 53 -9.17 1.54 6.26
C ALA A 53 -9.57 2.79 5.46
N ARG A 54 -10.30 2.63 4.35
CA ARG A 54 -10.82 3.77 3.60
C ARG A 54 -11.81 4.55 4.44
N GLN A 55 -11.74 5.87 4.32
CA GLN A 55 -12.69 6.79 4.92
C GLN A 55 -13.31 7.56 3.77
N ASP A 56 -14.62 7.38 3.54
CA ASP A 56 -15.36 8.00 2.43
C ASP A 56 -14.75 7.76 1.04
N GLY A 57 -14.20 6.56 0.80
CA GLY A 57 -13.58 6.25 -0.48
C GLY A 57 -12.18 6.84 -0.68
N LYS A 58 -11.60 7.43 0.36
CA LYS A 58 -10.26 8.01 0.35
C LYS A 58 -9.33 7.26 1.28
N ILE A 59 -8.06 7.23 0.90
CA ILE A 59 -6.99 6.68 1.71
C ILE A 59 -5.72 7.48 1.45
N SER A 60 -4.89 7.66 2.47
CA SER A 60 -3.59 8.31 2.33
C SER A 60 -2.47 7.28 2.30
N LEU A 61 -1.35 7.63 1.66
CA LEU A 61 -0.15 6.79 1.64
C LEU A 61 0.34 6.46 3.05
N ARG A 62 0.26 7.43 3.97
CA ARG A 62 0.59 7.22 5.37
C ARG A 62 -0.28 6.13 6.01
N LYS A 63 -1.59 6.13 5.73
CA LYS A 63 -2.51 5.13 6.27
C LYS A 63 -2.23 3.75 5.66
N ILE A 64 -1.92 3.69 4.37
CA ILE A 64 -1.48 2.46 3.67
C ILE A 64 -0.21 1.90 4.31
N ASP A 65 0.84 2.72 4.49
CA ASP A 65 2.09 2.27 5.14
C ASP A 65 1.83 1.75 6.55
N MET A 66 0.96 2.42 7.34
CA MET A 66 0.60 1.95 8.69
C MET A 66 -0.09 0.58 8.67
N ILE A 67 -1.01 0.34 7.74
CA ILE A 67 -1.72 -0.94 7.60
C ILE A 67 -0.73 -2.02 7.17
N LEU A 68 0.05 -1.78 6.13
CA LEU A 68 1.04 -2.74 5.63
C LEU A 68 2.09 -3.04 6.70
N ARG A 69 2.54 -2.05 7.49
CA ARG A 69 3.40 -2.28 8.66
C ARG A 69 2.74 -3.20 9.67
N SER A 70 1.45 -3.01 9.94
CA SER A 70 0.71 -3.89 10.85
C SER A 70 0.60 -5.31 10.30
N LEU A 71 0.42 -5.49 8.99
CA LEU A 71 0.34 -6.80 8.35
C LEU A 71 1.70 -7.51 8.36
N VAL A 72 2.79 -6.79 8.10
CA VAL A 72 4.18 -7.30 8.23
C VAL A 72 4.48 -7.68 9.67
N SER A 73 4.08 -6.85 10.64
CA SER A 73 4.29 -7.15 12.07
C SER A 73 3.51 -8.38 12.53
N LYS A 74 2.40 -8.73 11.85
CA LYS A 74 1.62 -9.95 12.08
C LYS A 74 2.13 -11.14 11.26
N GLN A 75 3.21 -10.97 10.50
CA GLN A 75 3.76 -11.96 9.57
C GLN A 75 2.74 -12.46 8.52
N ILE A 76 1.74 -11.63 8.20
CA ILE A 76 0.73 -11.93 7.17
C ILE A 76 1.32 -11.69 5.79
N ILE A 77 2.16 -10.66 5.64
CA ILE A 77 2.85 -10.32 4.40
C ILE A 77 4.33 -10.12 4.68
N SER A 78 5.19 -10.32 3.68
CA SER A 78 6.62 -10.01 3.80
C SER A 78 6.90 -8.52 3.73
N VAL A 79 8.09 -8.13 4.19
CA VAL A 79 8.63 -6.78 4.01
C VAL A 79 8.73 -6.42 2.51
N ASN A 80 9.00 -7.43 1.67
CA ASN A 80 9.05 -7.27 0.21
C ASN A 80 7.67 -6.96 -0.38
N ASP A 81 6.62 -7.64 0.08
CA ASP A 81 5.24 -7.43 -0.36
C ASP A 81 4.75 -6.04 0.01
N LYS A 82 5.01 -5.65 1.26
CA LYS A 82 4.77 -4.28 1.70
C LYS A 82 5.43 -3.27 0.76
N LYS A 83 6.70 -3.48 0.40
CA LYS A 83 7.43 -2.58 -0.49
C LYS A 83 6.79 -2.53 -1.87
N GLY A 84 6.47 -3.69 -2.44
CA GLY A 84 5.83 -3.79 -3.76
C GLY A 84 4.48 -3.07 -3.80
N VAL A 85 3.61 -3.34 -2.83
CA VAL A 85 2.30 -2.69 -2.73
C VAL A 85 2.46 -1.17 -2.58
N LEU A 86 3.30 -0.73 -1.65
CA LEU A 86 3.45 0.70 -1.37
C LEU A 86 3.96 1.47 -2.60
N THR A 87 4.94 0.92 -3.32
CA THR A 87 5.45 1.51 -4.58
C THR A 87 4.37 1.59 -5.66
N GLN A 88 3.46 0.59 -5.76
CA GLN A 88 2.34 0.67 -6.70
C GLN A 88 1.37 1.80 -6.33
N PHE A 89 1.07 1.98 -5.04
CA PHE A 89 0.24 3.08 -4.56
C PHE A 89 0.90 4.44 -4.77
N GLU A 90 2.21 4.56 -4.53
CA GLU A 90 2.96 5.79 -4.81
C GLU A 90 2.89 6.17 -6.28
N HIS A 91 3.18 5.24 -7.20
CA HIS A 91 3.06 5.50 -8.63
C HIS A 91 1.64 5.89 -9.05
N TYR A 92 0.62 5.24 -8.48
CA TYR A 92 -0.77 5.59 -8.75
C TYR A 92 -1.10 7.03 -8.30
N PHE A 93 -0.58 7.44 -7.15
CA PHE A 93 -0.79 8.78 -6.62
C PHE A 93 0.11 9.83 -7.26
N GLU A 94 1.29 9.52 -7.77
CA GLU A 94 2.11 10.46 -8.53
C GLU A 94 1.55 10.70 -9.94
N SER A 95 0.96 9.67 -10.54
CA SER A 95 0.35 9.75 -11.87
C SER A 95 -1.00 10.49 -11.89
N LYS A 96 -1.51 10.96 -10.74
CA LYS A 96 -2.86 11.51 -10.58
C LYS A 96 -2.87 12.75 -9.69
#